data_AF-A0A7V8GJU2-F1
#
_entry.id   AF-A0A7V8GJU2-F1
#
_cell.length_a   1.000
_cell.length_b   1.000
_cell.length_c   1.000
_cell.angle_alpha   90.00
_cell.angle_beta   90.00
_cell.angle_gamma   90.00
#
_symmetry.space_group_name_H-M   'P 1'
#
loop_
_entity.id
_entity.type
_entity.pdbx_description
1 polymer ?
#
loop_
_entity_poly.entity_id
_entity_poly.type
_entity_poly.pdbx_seq_one_letter_code
_entity_poly.pdbx_strand_id
1 'polypeptide(L)'
;MSAGWAPLLAALGGLASGAAAGGDVDLAKSARTGSASEWAGRRVGDVLDPDAIVRVVLLKAITSTTADRDLANIRRILRDAAAQAFLDAPAPPAPLRLGHDDSTWEAVVLTGDGAVYGFAAGGDRACLRGADGRGGCFALPPPSP
;
A
#
# COMPACT_ATOMS: atom_id res chain seq x y z
N MET A 1 -4.56 -49.15 -25.10
CA MET A 1 -4.28 -48.13 -26.12
C MET A 1 -5.43 -47.13 -26.06
N SER A 2 -5.30 -46.12 -25.20
CA SER A 2 -4.95 -44.71 -25.56
C SER A 2 -6.21 -43.92 -25.92
N ALA A 3 -6.76 -43.17 -24.95
CA ALA A 3 -6.65 -41.70 -24.82
C ALA A 3 -7.89 -41.02 -25.44
N GLY A 4 -8.62 -40.10 -24.83
CA GLY A 4 -8.31 -39.16 -23.75
C GLY A 4 -8.91 -37.81 -24.18
N TRP A 5 -10.22 -37.62 -23.97
CA TRP A 5 -10.96 -36.41 -24.35
C TRP A 5 -11.44 -35.64 -23.11
N ALA A 6 -10.53 -35.40 -22.17
CA ALA A 6 -10.81 -34.63 -20.96
C ALA A 6 -9.88 -33.43 -20.68
N PRO A 7 -9.24 -32.71 -21.64
CA PRO A 7 -8.44 -31.55 -21.27
C PRO A 7 -9.17 -30.19 -21.36
N LEU A 8 -10.35 -30.09 -21.98
CA LEU A 8 -10.92 -28.77 -22.31
C LEU A 8 -11.76 -28.09 -21.22
N LEU A 9 -12.18 -28.82 -20.17
CA LEU A 9 -12.94 -28.22 -19.05
C LEU A 9 -12.04 -27.70 -17.92
N ALA A 10 -10.74 -28.00 -17.93
CA ALA A 10 -9.79 -27.51 -16.92
C ALA A 10 -9.34 -26.05 -17.17
N ALA A 11 -9.58 -25.50 -18.37
CA ALA A 11 -9.13 -24.15 -18.72
C ALA A 11 -10.06 -23.02 -18.23
N LEU A 12 -11.29 -23.33 -17.79
CA LEU A 12 -12.27 -22.33 -17.32
C LEU A 12 -12.31 -22.16 -15.78
N GLY A 13 -11.62 -23.03 -15.03
CA GLY A 13 -11.58 -22.96 -13.55
C GLY A 13 -10.43 -22.12 -12.99
N GLY A 14 -9.46 -21.72 -13.82
CA GLY A 14 -8.20 -21.14 -13.35
C GLY A 14 -8.13 -19.61 -13.28
N LEU A 15 -9.15 -18.89 -13.73
CA LEU A 15 -9.10 -17.42 -13.85
C LEU A 15 -10.02 -16.68 -12.84
N ALA A 16 -10.63 -17.38 -11.89
CA ALA A 16 -11.51 -16.77 -10.89
C ALA A 16 -10.89 -16.65 -9.48
N SER A 17 -9.60 -16.96 -9.31
CA SER A 17 -8.88 -16.86 -8.03
C SER A 17 -8.08 -15.56 -7.90
N GLY A 18 -8.59 -14.46 -8.47
CA GLY A 18 -8.05 -13.11 -8.29
C GLY A 18 -9.09 -12.07 -7.85
N ALA A 19 -10.35 -12.47 -7.65
CA ALA A 19 -11.34 -11.60 -7.06
C ALA A 19 -11.05 -11.54 -5.55
N ALA A 20 -10.70 -10.34 -5.08
CA ALA A 20 -10.53 -10.02 -3.67
C ALA A 20 -11.75 -10.50 -2.87
N ALA A 21 -11.61 -11.66 -2.23
CA ALA A 21 -12.53 -12.07 -1.19
C ALA A 21 -12.23 -11.19 0.02
N GLY A 22 -13.24 -10.45 0.49
CA GLY A 22 -13.18 -9.61 1.69
C GLY A 22 -13.04 -10.41 2.98
N GLY A 23 -11.95 -11.18 3.08
CA GLY A 23 -11.45 -11.73 4.33
C GLY A 23 -10.55 -10.72 5.04
N ASP A 24 -10.25 -11.00 6.30
CA ASP A 24 -9.32 -10.20 7.09
C ASP A 24 -7.94 -10.15 6.40
N VAL A 25 -7.49 -8.95 6.06
CA VAL A 25 -6.23 -8.72 5.36
C VAL A 25 -5.08 -8.64 6.36
N ASP A 26 -4.21 -9.65 6.35
CA ASP A 26 -2.98 -9.67 7.14
C ASP A 26 -1.81 -9.07 6.33
N LEU A 27 -1.59 -7.77 6.51
CA LEU A 27 -0.46 -7.06 5.88
C LEU A 27 0.90 -7.54 6.42
N ALA A 28 0.96 -8.12 7.62
CA ALA A 28 2.21 -8.56 8.23
C ALA A 28 2.73 -9.86 7.61
N LYS A 29 1.84 -10.81 7.27
CA LYS A 29 2.22 -12.09 6.64
C LYS A 29 2.55 -11.98 5.16
N SER A 30 2.12 -10.90 4.50
CA SER A 30 2.27 -10.73 3.06
C SER A 30 3.69 -10.31 2.65
N ALA A 31 4.54 -9.94 3.61
CA ALA A 31 5.95 -9.65 3.37
C ALA A 31 6.74 -10.92 2.97
N ARG A 32 6.60 -11.33 1.71
CA ARG A 32 7.45 -12.36 1.11
C ARG A 32 8.86 -11.78 0.97
N THR A 33 9.86 -12.44 1.57
CA THR A 33 11.27 -12.04 1.48
C THR A 33 11.80 -12.34 0.08
N GLY A 34 11.77 -11.36 -0.82
CA GLY A 34 12.32 -11.54 -2.16
C GLY A 34 12.24 -10.33 -3.08
N SER A 35 13.41 -9.78 -3.39
CA SER A 35 13.74 -8.83 -4.45
C SER A 35 13.45 -7.35 -4.23
N ALA A 36 14.34 -6.54 -4.79
CA ALA A 36 14.47 -5.10 -4.65
C ALA A 36 13.13 -4.38 -4.85
N SER A 37 12.83 -3.42 -3.96
CA SER A 37 12.03 -2.22 -4.23
C SER A 37 11.08 -2.35 -5.42
N GLU A 38 10.05 -3.19 -5.29
CA GLU A 38 9.24 -3.61 -6.46
C GLU A 38 8.49 -2.46 -7.13
N TRP A 39 8.39 -1.30 -6.46
CA TRP A 39 7.83 -0.09 -7.02
C TRP A 39 8.87 1.00 -7.36
N ALA A 40 10.17 0.79 -7.14
CA ALA A 40 11.20 1.79 -7.49
C ALA A 40 11.05 2.25 -8.94
N GLY A 41 11.12 3.57 -9.14
CA GLY A 41 10.97 4.20 -10.44
C GLY A 41 9.53 4.29 -10.97
N ARG A 42 8.56 3.58 -10.38
CA ARG A 42 7.12 3.80 -10.68
C ARG A 42 6.64 5.07 -9.99
N ARG A 43 5.67 5.76 -10.59
CA ARG A 43 5.02 6.88 -9.92
C ARG A 43 4.08 6.40 -8.82
N VAL A 44 3.97 7.18 -7.75
CA VAL A 44 3.03 6.90 -6.66
C VAL A 44 1.60 6.79 -7.18
N GLY A 45 1.16 7.70 -8.05
CA GLY A 45 -0.18 7.70 -8.65
C GLY A 45 -0.47 6.48 -9.54
N ASP A 46 0.56 5.81 -10.08
CA ASP A 46 0.39 4.58 -10.87
C ASP A 46 0.22 3.33 -9.98
N VAL A 47 0.44 3.47 -8.67
CA VAL A 47 0.29 2.41 -7.68
C VAL A 47 -0.93 2.65 -6.80
N LEU A 48 -1.14 3.90 -6.41
CA LEU A 48 -2.26 4.36 -5.61
C LEU A 48 -2.76 5.69 -6.18
N ASP A 49 -3.88 5.63 -6.91
CA ASP A 49 -4.58 6.83 -7.35
C ASP A 49 -5.22 7.54 -6.14
N PRO A 50 -4.83 8.79 -5.82
CA PRO A 50 -5.41 9.54 -4.71
C PRO A 50 -6.92 9.73 -4.80
N ASP A 51 -7.47 9.80 -6.02
CA ASP A 51 -8.90 10.01 -6.25
C ASP A 51 -9.70 8.71 -6.08
N ALA A 52 -9.04 7.55 -6.14
CA ALA A 52 -9.64 6.26 -5.82
C ALA A 52 -9.73 5.97 -4.31
N ILE A 53 -9.13 6.81 -3.45
CA ILE A 53 -9.10 6.60 -1.99
C ILE A 53 -10.48 6.87 -1.36
N VAL A 54 -11.15 5.81 -0.95
CA VAL A 54 -12.46 5.88 -0.26
C VAL A 54 -12.30 6.05 1.24
N ARG A 55 -11.28 5.46 1.86
CA ARG A 55 -11.08 5.53 3.31
C ARG A 55 -9.61 5.55 3.69
N VAL A 56 -9.30 6.33 4.73
CA VAL A 56 -8.03 6.30 5.43
C VAL A 56 -8.33 6.01 6.89
N VAL A 57 -7.74 4.96 7.44
CA VAL A 57 -7.87 4.55 8.84
C VAL A 57 -6.55 4.88 9.53
N LEU A 58 -6.57 5.89 10.39
CA LEU A 58 -5.40 6.30 11.15
C LEU A 58 -5.10 5.26 12.25
N LEU A 59 -3.87 4.75 12.27
CA LEU A 59 -3.39 3.81 13.28
C LEU A 59 -2.50 4.51 14.31
N LYS A 60 -1.68 5.46 13.86
CA LYS A 60 -0.79 6.27 14.70
C LYS A 60 -0.72 7.69 14.16
N ALA A 61 -0.79 8.67 15.05
CA ALA A 61 -0.39 10.05 14.79
C ALA A 61 0.35 10.58 16.03
N ILE A 62 1.63 10.91 15.87
CA ILE A 62 2.43 11.57 16.92
C ILE A 62 2.48 13.05 16.59
N THR A 63 1.35 13.74 16.76
CA THR A 63 1.20 15.17 16.46
C THR A 63 0.43 15.87 17.58
N SER A 64 0.49 17.21 17.60
CA SER A 64 -0.33 18.05 18.49
C SER A 64 -1.66 18.46 17.86
N THR A 65 -2.07 17.82 16.75
CA THR A 65 -3.24 18.21 15.96
C THR A 65 -4.43 17.29 16.20
N THR A 66 -5.55 17.55 15.51
CA THR A 66 -6.72 16.67 15.55
C THR A 66 -6.62 15.56 14.50
N ALA A 67 -7.29 14.43 14.76
CA ALA A 67 -7.35 13.32 13.82
C ALA A 67 -7.86 13.75 12.42
N ASP A 68 -8.84 14.65 12.35
CA ASP A 68 -9.35 15.18 11.07
C ASP A 68 -8.26 15.92 10.28
N ARG A 69 -7.41 16.67 10.98
CA ARG A 69 -6.29 17.39 10.36
C ARG A 69 -5.18 16.42 9.93
N ASP A 70 -4.89 15.40 10.72
CA ASP A 70 -3.96 14.34 10.34
C ASP A 70 -4.45 13.58 9.10
N LEU A 71 -5.74 13.21 9.05
CA LEU A 71 -6.34 12.54 7.90
C LEU A 71 -6.32 13.42 6.64
N ALA A 72 -6.62 14.71 6.77
CA ALA A 72 -6.52 15.67 5.67
C ALA A 72 -5.07 15.79 5.17
N ASN A 73 -4.09 15.82 6.08
CA ASN A 73 -2.68 15.87 5.73
C ASN A 73 -2.23 14.59 5.00
N ILE A 74 -2.64 13.41 5.46
CA ILE A 74 -2.31 12.14 4.77
C ILE A 74 -2.87 12.16 3.34
N ARG A 75 -4.14 12.55 3.15
CA ARG A 75 -4.74 12.66 1.81
C ARG A 75 -3.99 13.66 0.93
N ARG A 76 -3.61 14.80 1.50
CA ARG A 76 -2.79 15.80 0.80
C ARG A 76 -1.44 15.22 0.38
N ILE A 77 -0.70 14.60 1.30
CA ILE A 77 0.60 13.98 1.03
C ILE A 77 0.50 13.00 -0.14
N LEU A 78 -0.50 12.12 -0.13
CA LEU A 78 -0.70 11.13 -1.21
C LEU A 78 -1.02 11.80 -2.55
N ARG A 79 -1.81 12.88 -2.54
CA ARG A 79 -2.10 13.67 -3.74
C ARG A 79 -0.86 14.39 -4.28
N ASP A 80 -0.14 15.10 -3.43
CA ASP A 80 1.05 15.86 -3.80
C ASP A 80 2.18 14.93 -4.28
N ALA A 81 2.24 13.71 -3.73
CA ALA A 81 3.20 12.70 -4.11
C ALA A 81 2.84 11.94 -5.40
N ALA A 82 1.63 12.07 -5.94
CA ALA A 82 1.15 11.23 -7.05
C ALA A 82 2.08 11.24 -8.28
N ALA A 83 2.70 12.38 -8.56
CA ALA A 83 3.65 12.54 -9.68
C ALA A 83 5.09 12.10 -9.34
N GLN A 84 5.41 11.86 -8.06
CA GLN A 84 6.75 11.45 -7.64
C GLN A 84 6.99 9.98 -7.92
N ALA A 85 8.24 9.62 -8.19
CA ALA A 85 8.66 8.23 -8.27
C ALA A 85 8.98 7.66 -6.89
N PHE A 86 8.69 6.39 -6.66
CA PHE A 86 9.27 5.67 -5.54
C PHE A 86 10.79 5.55 -5.71
N LEU A 87 11.51 5.77 -4.61
CA LEU A 87 12.97 5.80 -4.54
C LEU A 87 13.53 4.40 -4.24
N ASP A 88 13.00 3.76 -3.20
CA ASP A 88 13.48 2.49 -2.67
C ASP A 88 12.36 1.70 -1.97
N ALA A 89 12.69 0.52 -1.44
CA ALA A 89 11.76 -0.31 -0.70
C ALA A 89 11.56 0.22 0.74
N PRO A 90 10.36 0.10 1.33
CA PRO A 90 10.19 0.27 2.76
C PRO A 90 11.00 -0.79 3.51
N ALA A 91 11.52 -0.38 4.67
CA ALA A 91 12.10 -1.31 5.62
C ALA A 91 11.12 -2.46 5.94
N PRO A 92 11.62 -3.66 6.29
CA PRO A 92 10.78 -4.75 6.72
C PRO A 92 9.84 -4.32 7.85
N PRO A 93 8.58 -4.79 7.87
CA PRO A 93 7.66 -4.44 8.93
C PRO A 93 8.16 -5.01 10.26
N ALA A 94 8.01 -4.25 11.33
CA ALA A 94 8.18 -4.74 12.69
C ALA A 94 6.82 -5.25 13.23
N PRO A 95 6.80 -6.19 14.20
CA PRO A 95 5.56 -6.60 14.82
C PRO A 95 4.75 -5.39 15.32
N LEU A 96 3.47 -5.30 14.91
CA LEU A 96 2.53 -4.22 15.24
C LEU A 96 2.81 -2.84 14.62
N ARG A 97 3.73 -2.72 13.65
CA ARG A 97 4.04 -1.43 12.99
C ARG A 97 4.09 -1.56 11.48
N LEU A 98 3.51 -0.58 10.79
CA LEU A 98 3.62 -0.48 9.34
C LEU A 98 4.91 0.25 8.93
N GLY A 99 5.41 1.15 9.79
CA GLY A 99 6.54 2.04 9.53
C GLY A 99 7.75 1.83 10.44
N HIS A 100 8.70 2.75 10.30
CA HIS A 100 9.94 2.78 11.08
C HIS A 100 9.75 3.46 12.45
N ASP A 101 10.80 3.45 13.28
CA ASP A 101 10.77 3.99 14.64
C ASP A 101 10.32 5.46 14.71
N ASP A 102 10.68 6.25 13.71
CA ASP A 102 10.45 7.69 13.59
C ASP A 102 9.18 8.08 12.80
N SER A 103 8.32 7.13 12.43
CA SER A 103 7.08 7.45 11.72
C SER A 103 6.19 8.39 12.57
N THR A 104 5.82 9.54 12.02
CA THR A 104 4.86 10.46 12.61
C THR A 104 3.43 9.96 12.40
N TRP A 105 3.12 9.48 11.19
CA TRP A 105 1.82 8.92 10.82
C TRP A 105 1.95 7.47 10.39
N GLU A 106 1.02 6.63 10.83
CA GLU A 106 0.76 5.30 10.26
C GLU A 106 -0.73 5.16 10.01
N ALA A 107 -1.10 4.64 8.83
CA ALA A 107 -2.48 4.49 8.42
C ALA A 107 -2.68 3.29 7.49
N VAL A 108 -3.92 2.83 7.38
CA VAL A 108 -4.36 1.96 6.29
C VAL A 108 -5.18 2.79 5.30
N VAL A 109 -4.89 2.64 4.02
CA VAL A 109 -5.59 3.29 2.91
C VAL A 109 -6.39 2.24 2.16
N LEU A 110 -7.68 2.49 1.95
CA LEU A 110 -8.58 1.64 1.18
C LEU A 110 -9.06 2.40 -0.05
N THR A 111 -9.01 1.73 -1.20
CA THR A 111 -9.47 2.25 -2.50
C THR A 111 -10.84 1.68 -2.87
N GLY A 112 -11.51 2.31 -3.83
CA GLY A 112 -12.86 1.91 -4.26
C GLY A 112 -12.94 0.53 -4.92
N ASP A 113 -11.85 0.03 -5.50
CA ASP A 113 -11.71 -1.32 -6.04
C ASP A 113 -11.38 -2.38 -4.96
N GLY A 114 -11.29 -1.97 -3.69
CA GLY A 114 -11.01 -2.84 -2.56
C GLY A 114 -9.53 -3.09 -2.30
N ALA A 115 -8.61 -2.44 -3.03
CA ALA A 115 -7.19 -2.54 -2.72
C ALA A 115 -6.87 -1.86 -1.36
N VAL A 116 -5.91 -2.45 -0.65
CA VAL A 116 -5.51 -2.03 0.70
C VAL A 116 -4.02 -1.77 0.72
N TYR A 117 -3.66 -0.62 1.28
CA TYR A 117 -2.27 -0.19 1.41
C TYR A 117 -1.97 0.21 2.85
N GLY A 118 -0.84 -0.24 3.37
CA GLY A 118 -0.23 0.36 4.54
C GLY A 118 0.49 1.65 4.14
N PHE A 119 0.31 2.69 4.93
CA PHE A 119 0.98 3.98 4.79
C PHE A 119 1.75 4.30 6.06
N ALA A 120 2.98 4.78 5.91
CA ALA A 120 3.76 5.35 7.00
C ALA A 120 4.52 6.58 6.52
N ALA A 121 4.57 7.65 7.33
CA ALA A 121 5.30 8.86 7.01
C ALA A 121 5.96 9.45 8.26
N GLY A 122 7.17 9.96 8.11
CA GLY A 122 7.97 10.56 9.17
C GLY A 122 9.32 11.02 8.64
N GLY A 123 10.00 11.92 9.37
CA GLY A 123 11.23 12.52 8.90
C GLY A 123 11.05 13.20 7.53
N ASP A 124 11.81 12.76 6.54
CA ASP A 124 11.78 13.23 5.16
C ASP A 124 11.13 12.25 4.17
N ARG A 125 10.54 11.14 4.65
CA ARG A 125 9.99 10.09 3.78
C ARG A 125 8.57 9.67 4.11
N ALA A 126 7.89 9.15 3.11
CA ALA A 126 6.67 8.38 3.24
C ALA A 126 6.79 7.08 2.46
N CYS A 127 6.11 6.03 2.93
CA CYS A 127 6.17 4.71 2.35
C CYS A 127 4.77 4.14 2.19
N LEU A 128 4.57 3.40 1.09
CA LEU A 128 3.39 2.60 0.83
C LEU A 128 3.77 1.12 0.75
N ARG A 129 2.89 0.26 1.25
CA ARG A 129 2.99 -1.19 1.14
C ARG A 129 1.65 -1.77 0.74
N GLY A 130 1.62 -2.57 -0.31
CA GLY A 130 0.42 -3.26 -0.77
C GLY A 130 0.13 -4.50 0.06
N ALA A 131 -1.11 -4.99 -0.01
CA ALA A 131 -1.51 -6.25 0.59
C ALA A 131 -0.80 -7.48 0.00
N ASP A 132 -0.15 -7.34 -1.15
CA ASP A 132 0.68 -8.36 -1.79
C ASP A 132 2.13 -8.38 -1.26
N GLY A 133 2.45 -7.51 -0.28
CA GLY A 133 3.77 -7.39 0.33
C GLY A 133 4.72 -6.41 -0.36
N ARG A 134 4.39 -6.00 -1.59
CA ARG A 134 5.19 -5.08 -2.39
C ARG A 134 5.13 -3.68 -1.81
N GLY A 135 6.15 -2.86 -2.04
CA GLY A 135 6.18 -1.53 -1.45
C GLY A 135 7.20 -0.60 -2.07
N GLY A 136 7.06 0.68 -1.74
CA GLY A 136 8.04 1.71 -2.09
C GLY A 136 7.95 2.91 -1.14
N CYS A 137 9.05 3.63 -0.97
CA CYS A 137 9.10 4.92 -0.30
C CYS A 137 9.36 6.07 -1.28
N PHE A 138 8.88 7.25 -0.94
CA PHE A 138 9.03 8.49 -1.68
C PHE A 138 9.34 9.64 -0.71
N ALA A 139 9.80 10.76 -1.26
CA ALA A 139 10.09 11.95 -0.46
C ALA A 139 8.79 12.53 0.10
N LEU A 140 8.75 12.80 1.40
CA LEU A 140 7.59 13.42 2.02
C LEU A 140 7.42 14.84 1.46
N PRO A 141 6.28 15.16 0.79
CA PRO A 141 6.05 16.51 0.30
C PRO A 141 6.09 17.51 1.45
N PRO A 142 6.65 18.71 1.25
CA PRO A 142 6.68 19.73 2.28
C PRO A 142 5.25 20.05 2.76
N PRO A 143 5.10 20.52 4.01
CA PRO A 143 3.81 21.02 4.47
C PRO A 143 3.37 22.19 3.58
N SER A 144 2.06 22.28 3.32
CA SER A 144 1.50 23.49 2.70
C SER A 144 1.67 24.68 3.65
N PRO A 145 1.96 25.88 3.10
CA PRO A 145 2.03 27.12 3.89
C PRO A 145 0.70 27.46 4.58
#